data_AF-A0A920C7X2-F1
#
_entry.id   AF-A0A920C7X2-F1
#
_cell.length_a   1.000
_cell.length_b   1.000
_cell.length_c   1.000
_cell.angle_alpha   90.00
_cell.angle_beta   90.00
_cell.angle_gamma   90.00
#
_symmetry.space_group_name_H-M   'P 1'
#
loop_
_entity.id
_entity.type
_entity.pdbx_description
1 polymer ?
#
loop_
_entity_poly.entity_id
_entity_poly.type
_entity_poly.pdbx_seq_one_letter_code
_entity_poly.pdbx_strand_id
1 'polypeptide(L)'
;MNLSFLALIFVAIISVYAIAFTMIITLVGRKFKDKSNMYFLYASIILVIQSYLIIKDFLGKQPLSSVNILFFLMGFMLIFQGLQRKKSNKQQGK
;
A
#
# COMPACT_ATOMS: atom_id res chain seq x y z
N MET A 1 -6.59 25.15 2.36
CA MET A 1 -5.95 24.23 1.40
C MET A 1 -6.71 24.36 0.08
N ASN A 2 -6.05 24.54 -1.06
CA ASN A 2 -6.76 24.69 -2.34
C ASN A 2 -7.50 23.38 -2.66
N LEU A 3 -8.74 23.46 -3.18
CA LEU A 3 -9.58 22.30 -3.50
C LEU A 3 -8.83 21.30 -4.40
N SER A 4 -8.05 21.82 -5.34
CA SER A 4 -7.22 21.03 -6.27
C SER A 4 -6.14 20.20 -5.55
N PHE A 5 -5.51 20.75 -4.50
CA PHE A 5 -4.51 20.01 -3.72
C PHE A 5 -5.15 18.89 -2.90
N LEU A 6 -6.36 19.13 -2.36
CA LEU A 6 -7.10 18.11 -1.64
C LEU A 6 -7.52 16.97 -2.58
N ALA A 7 -8.03 17.31 -3.77
CA ALA A 7 -8.40 16.32 -4.79
C ALA A 7 -7.21 15.47 -5.24
N LEU A 8 -6.04 16.08 -5.42
CA LEU A 8 -4.81 15.36 -5.79
C LEU A 8 -4.44 14.29 -4.76
N ILE A 9 -4.50 14.63 -3.46
CA ILE A 9 -4.20 13.69 -2.37
C ILE A 9 -5.21 12.55 -2.35
N PHE A 10 -6.50 12.84 -2.56
CA PHE A 10 -7.54 11.81 -2.62
C PHE A 10 -7.30 10.84 -3.78
N VAL A 11 -7.05 11.35 -4.98
CA VAL A 11 -6.76 10.51 -6.15
C VAL A 11 -5.53 9.64 -5.91
N ALA A 12 -4.50 10.16 -5.24
CA ALA A 12 -3.32 9.40 -4.88
C ALA A 12 -3.65 8.24 -3.92
N ILE A 13 -4.41 8.49 -2.85
CA ILE A 13 -4.79 7.45 -1.86
C ILE A 13 -5.66 6.36 -2.52
N ILE A 14 -6.62 6.75 -3.36
CA ILE A 14 -7.48 5.81 -4.08
C ILE A 14 -6.65 4.95 -5.06
N SER A 15 -5.71 5.56 -5.76
CA SER A 15 -4.81 4.84 -6.67
C SER A 15 -3.96 3.81 -5.92
N VAL A 16 -3.42 4.19 -4.75
CA VAL A 16 -2.65 3.30 -3.88
C VAL A 16 -3.51 2.12 -3.39
N TYR A 17 -4.76 2.38 -2.99
CA TYR A 17 -5.71 1.33 -2.61
C TYR A 17 -5.93 0.32 -3.74
N ALA A 18 -6.20 0.80 -4.97
CA ALA A 18 -6.46 -0.07 -6.12
C ALA A 18 -5.24 -0.94 -6.48
N ILE A 19 -4.04 -0.35 -6.43
CA ILE A 19 -2.78 -1.06 -6.68
C ILE A 19 -2.56 -2.15 -5.61
N ALA A 20 -2.69 -1.81 -4.33
CA ALA A 20 -2.50 -2.76 -3.24
C ALA A 20 -3.51 -3.92 -3.32
N PHE A 21 -4.77 -3.64 -3.65
CA PHE A 21 -5.80 -4.66 -3.84
C PHE A 21 -5.46 -5.60 -5.02
N THR A 22 -5.00 -5.05 -6.13
CA THR A 22 -4.55 -5.83 -7.29
C THR A 22 -3.37 -6.73 -6.95
N MET A 23 -2.43 -6.26 -6.12
CA MET A 23 -1.32 -7.08 -5.62
C MET A 23 -1.81 -8.26 -4.78
N ILE A 24 -2.82 -8.06 -3.91
CA ILE A 24 -3.41 -9.13 -3.11
C ILE A 24 -3.96 -10.23 -4.04
N ILE A 25 -4.81 -9.87 -5.00
CA ILE A 25 -5.41 -10.84 -5.94
C ILE A 25 -4.31 -11.61 -6.67
N THR A 26 -3.29 -10.91 -7.17
CA THR A 26 -2.19 -11.51 -7.92
C THR A 26 -1.35 -12.46 -7.04
N LEU A 27 -1.12 -12.11 -5.78
CA LEU A 27 -0.32 -12.90 -4.86
C LEU A 27 -1.08 -14.11 -4.31
N VAL A 28 -2.38 -13.98 -4.01
CA VAL A 28 -3.24 -15.09 -3.58
C VAL A 28 -3.43 -16.11 -4.70
N GLY A 29 -3.59 -15.64 -5.95
CA GLY A 29 -3.70 -16.52 -7.12
C GLY A 29 -2.41 -17.27 -7.48
N ARG A 30 -1.26 -16.87 -6.92
CA ARG A 30 0.03 -17.56 -7.12
C ARG A 30 0.30 -18.46 -5.91
N LYS A 31 0.73 -19.71 -6.15
CA LYS A 31 1.22 -20.58 -5.06
C LYS A 31 2.32 -19.83 -4.28
N PHE A 32 2.13 -19.66 -2.97
CA PHE A 32 3.08 -19.03 -2.04
C PHE A 32 4.32 -19.90 -1.87
N LYS A 33 5.18 -19.95 -2.90
CA LYS A 33 6.41 -20.75 -2.89
C LYS A 33 7.53 -20.07 -2.09
N ASP A 34 7.51 -18.74 -2.01
CA ASP A 34 8.55 -17.94 -1.37
C ASP A 34 8.01 -17.19 -0.13
N LYS A 35 8.72 -17.27 1.00
CA LYS A 35 8.45 -16.49 2.22
C LYS A 35 8.33 -14.98 1.93
N SER A 36 9.10 -14.47 0.96
CA SER A 36 9.02 -13.07 0.54
C SER A 36 7.63 -12.68 0.01
N ASN A 37 6.99 -13.54 -0.80
CA ASN A 37 5.67 -13.24 -1.36
C ASN A 37 4.59 -13.18 -0.27
N MET A 38 4.77 -13.92 0.82
CA MET A 38 3.91 -13.87 2.00
C MET A 38 4.02 -12.53 2.72
N TYR A 39 5.23 -11.99 2.91
CA TYR A 39 5.42 -10.64 3.46
C TYR A 39 4.82 -9.54 2.57
N PHE A 40 4.96 -9.65 1.25
CA PHE A 40 4.30 -8.72 0.32
C PHE A 40 2.78 -8.78 0.42
N LEU A 41 2.22 -9.97 0.59
CA LEU A 41 0.78 -10.14 0.78
C LEU A 41 0.33 -9.42 2.05
N TYR A 42 1.00 -9.66 3.19
CA TYR A 42 0.67 -8.99 4.45
C TYR A 42 0.79 -7.48 4.35
N ALA A 43 1.88 -6.98 3.75
CA ALA A 43 2.06 -5.55 3.52
C ALA A 43 0.93 -4.97 2.66
N SER A 44 0.51 -5.66 1.60
CA SER A 44 -0.58 -5.23 0.73
C SER A 44 -1.93 -5.21 1.46
N ILE A 45 -2.22 -6.21 2.30
CA ILE A 45 -3.43 -6.27 3.12
C ILE A 45 -3.47 -5.08 4.10
N ILE A 46 -2.36 -4.82 4.81
CA ILE A 46 -2.25 -3.67 5.72
C ILE A 46 -2.51 -2.39 4.95
N LEU A 47 -1.92 -2.22 3.77
CA LEU A 47 -2.06 -1.03 2.95
C LEU A 47 -3.51 -0.80 2.49
N VAL A 48 -4.21 -1.86 2.09
CA VAL A 48 -5.65 -1.80 1.73
C VAL A 48 -6.49 -1.36 2.93
N ILE A 49 -6.30 -1.98 4.09
CA ILE A 49 -7.06 -1.65 5.31
C ILE A 49 -6.83 -0.19 5.72
N GLN A 50 -5.56 0.25 5.77
CA GLN A 50 -5.24 1.60 6.19
C GLN A 50 -5.71 2.66 5.18
N SER A 51 -5.60 2.39 3.88
CA SER A 51 -6.13 3.29 2.85
C SER A 51 -7.64 3.42 2.97
N TYR A 52 -8.35 2.32 3.20
CA TYR A 52 -9.80 2.33 3.42
C TYR A 52 -10.20 3.15 4.65
N LEU A 53 -9.49 2.97 5.78
CA LEU A 53 -9.74 3.75 6.99
C LEU A 53 -9.50 5.24 6.76
N ILE A 54 -8.41 5.61 6.08
CA ILE A 54 -8.12 7.01 5.75
C ILE A 54 -9.23 7.61 4.87
N ILE A 55 -9.68 6.89 3.83
CA ILE A 55 -10.79 7.34 2.97
C ILE A 55 -12.08 7.49 3.78
N LYS A 56 -12.37 6.53 4.66
CA LYS A 56 -13.56 6.55 5.52
C LYS A 56 -13.55 7.73 6.50
N ASP A 57 -12.43 7.97 7.17
CA ASP A 57 -12.27 9.09 8.11
C ASP A 57 -12.49 10.43 7.39
N PHE A 58 -11.92 10.56 6.19
CA PHE A 58 -12.10 11.72 5.32
C PHE A 58 -13.56 11.94 4.89
N LEU A 59 -14.25 10.87 4.45
CA LEU A 59 -15.67 10.93 4.05
C LEU A 59 -16.59 11.25 5.24
N GLY A 60 -16.26 10.71 6.41
CA GLY A 60 -16.98 10.96 7.67
C GLY A 60 -16.72 12.32 8.29
N LYS A 61 -15.86 13.15 7.69
CA LYS A 61 -15.36 14.41 8.28
C LYS A 61 -14.76 14.21 9.68
N GLN A 62 -14.27 13.00 9.96
CA GLN A 62 -13.61 12.66 11.21
C GLN A 62 -12.14 13.08 11.15
N PRO A 63 -11.54 13.45 12.29
CA PRO A 63 -10.11 13.73 12.32
C PRO A 63 -9.34 12.47 11.90
N LEU A 64 -8.36 12.67 11.02
CA LEU A 64 -7.50 11.57 10.57
C LEU A 64 -6.71 11.02 11.75
N SER A 65 -6.84 9.71 11.97
CA SER A 65 -6.02 9.02 12.94
C SER A 65 -4.55 9.05 12.52
N SER A 66 -3.70 9.67 13.33
CA SER A 66 -2.24 9.71 13.11
C SER A 66 -1.65 8.29 13.07
N VAL A 67 -2.25 7.36 13.80
CA VAL A 67 -1.88 5.94 13.80
C VAL A 67 -2.15 5.31 12.43
N ASN A 68 -3.33 5.57 11.83
CA ASN A 68 -3.67 5.03 10.51
C ASN A 68 -2.73 5.56 9.42
N ILE A 69 -2.38 6.85 9.48
CA ILE A 69 -1.41 7.47 8.57
C ILE A 69 -0.02 6.82 8.74
N LEU A 70 0.43 6.60 9.97
CA LEU A 70 1.72 5.96 10.25
C LEU A 70 1.78 4.54 9.68
N PHE A 71 0.75 3.73 9.93
CA PHE A 71 0.67 2.37 9.39
C PHE A 71 0.55 2.35 7.86
N PHE A 72 -0.14 3.30 7.26
CA PHE A 72 -0.19 3.47 5.81
C PHE A 72 1.21 3.71 5.23
N LEU A 73 1.97 4.66 5.79
CA LEU A 73 3.33 4.96 5.37
C LEU A 73 4.27 3.76 5.57
N MET A 74 4.14 3.06 6.70
CA MET A 74 4.92 1.86 6.98
C MET A 74 4.64 0.74 5.97
N GLY A 75 3.36 0.47 5.67
CA GLY A 75 2.96 -0.51 4.65
C GLY A 75 3.51 -0.16 3.27
N PHE A 76 3.44 1.11 2.89
CA PHE A 76 4.00 1.61 1.64
C PHE A 76 5.52 1.42 1.58
N MET A 77 6.23 1.76 2.66
CA MET A 77 7.69 1.60 2.74
C MET A 77 8.11 0.13 2.62
N LEU A 78 7.37 -0.79 3.25
CA LEU A 78 7.65 -2.23 3.16
C LEU A 78 7.52 -2.77 1.73
N ILE A 79 6.47 -2.36 1.00
CA ILE A 79 6.32 -2.72 -0.41
C ILE A 79 7.46 -2.13 -1.25
N PHE A 80 7.78 -0.85 -1.04
CA PHE A 80 8.84 -0.17 -1.78
C PHE A 80 10.22 -0.81 -1.55
N GLN A 81 10.59 -1.07 -0.30
CA GLN A 81 11.83 -1.78 0.04
C GLN A 81 11.86 -3.18 -0.57
N GLY A 82 10.74 -3.91 -0.53
CA GLY A 82 10.63 -5.21 -1.15
C GLY A 82 10.89 -5.15 -2.67
N LEU A 83 10.31 -4.17 -3.36
CA LEU A 83 10.49 -3.98 -4.81
C LEU A 83 11.95 -3.63 -5.14
N GLN A 84 12.59 -2.75 -4.36
CA GLN A 84 14.00 -2.41 -4.55
C GLN A 84 14.91 -3.63 -4.37
N ARG A 85 14.69 -4.45 -3.33
CA ARG A 85 15.47 -5.67 -3.09
C ARG A 85 15.32 -6.68 -4.23
N LYS A 86 14.10 -6.89 -4.76
CA LYS A 86 13.88 -7.75 -5.94
C LYS A 86 14.60 -7.22 -7.18
N LYS A 87 14.67 -5.89 -7.37
CA LYS A 87 15.39 -5.27 -8.49
C LYS A 87 16.91 -5.43 -8.36
N SER A 88 17.46 -5.23 -7.17
CA SER A 88 18.90 -5.38 -6.89
C SER A 88 19.38 -6.83 -7.03
N ASN A 89 18.64 -7.82 -6.52
CA ASN A 89 18.98 -9.24 -6.71
C ASN A 89 18.95 -9.67 -8.19
N LYS A 90 18.08 -9.05 -9.00
CA LYS A 90 18.04 -9.28 -10.46
C LYS A 90 19.25 -8.68 -11.19
N GLN A 91 19.93 -7.68 -10.62
CA GLN A 91 21.11 -7.05 -11.23
C GLN A 91 22.42 -7.77 -10.86
N GLN A 92 22.47 -8.49 -9.74
CA GLN A 92 23.65 -9.26 -9.31
C GLN A 92 23.65 -10.72 -9.81
N GLY A 93 22.54 -11.21 -10.38
CA GLY A 93 22.43 -12.55 -10.98
C GLY A 93 22.69 -12.59 -12.48
N LYS A 94 23.70 -11.88 -12.98
CA LYS A 94 24.23 -12.02 -14.34
C LYS A 94 25.65 -12.55 -14.28
#